data_AF-U4TX18-F1
#
_entry.id   AF-U4TX18-F1
#
_cell.length_a   1.000
_cell.length_b   1.000
_cell.length_c   1.000
_cell.angle_alpha   90.00
_cell.angle_beta   90.00
_cell.angle_gamma   90.00
#
_symmetry.space_group_name_H-M   'P 1'
#
loop_
_entity.id
_entity.type
_entity.pdbx_description
1 polymer ?
#
loop_
_entity_poly.entity_id
_entity_poly.type
_entity_poly.pdbx_seq_one_letter_code
_entity_poly.pdbx_strand_id
1 'polypeptide(L)'
;LDFTNYRESTVDQNFTSLLKTLPRCTPSEWKQLLEELAEKFSAKTTLNVLTDIMCLLCDFADNHSKVDSPNSTPLQAIQFCLQNYGAFTASAPDNISDQLEVINDICRVLRHIPGYLTATEGMCLINALPEKPLQFLAADEQFINQIILISDKELRQALAQKVLASSQRNE
;
A
#
# COMPACT_ATOMS: atom_id res chain seq x y z
N LEU A 1 -13.34 -22.93 -18.62
CA LEU A 1 -13.22 -22.78 -17.16
C LEU A 1 -14.50 -22.14 -16.70
N ASP A 2 -15.33 -22.93 -16.03
CA ASP A 2 -16.68 -22.55 -15.62
C ASP A 2 -16.59 -21.82 -14.27
N PHE A 3 -16.91 -20.52 -14.27
CA PHE A 3 -16.77 -19.63 -13.09
C PHE A 3 -17.99 -19.68 -12.15
N THR A 4 -18.93 -20.59 -12.38
CA THR A 4 -20.23 -20.62 -11.69
C THR A 4 -20.22 -21.26 -10.29
N ASN A 5 -19.08 -21.82 -9.84
CA ASN A 5 -18.92 -22.45 -8.52
C ASN A 5 -18.05 -21.66 -7.52
N TYR A 6 -17.98 -20.33 -7.68
CA TYR A 6 -17.33 -19.46 -6.70
C TYR A 6 -18.26 -19.23 -5.50
N ARG A 7 -18.15 -20.07 -4.47
CA ARG A 7 -18.83 -19.84 -3.17
C ARG A 7 -17.97 -18.89 -2.32
N GLU A 8 -18.59 -17.86 -1.75
CA GLU A 8 -17.95 -16.90 -0.81
C GLU A 8 -17.09 -17.60 0.26
N SER A 9 -17.57 -18.73 0.82
CA SER A 9 -16.85 -19.50 1.84
C SER A 9 -15.47 -20.02 1.40
N THR A 10 -15.26 -20.24 0.10
CA THR A 10 -14.00 -20.73 -0.45
C THR A 10 -12.99 -19.60 -0.66
N VAL A 11 -13.48 -18.38 -0.89
CA VAL A 11 -12.65 -17.18 -1.06
C VAL A 11 -12.02 -16.81 0.28
N ASP A 12 -12.81 -16.79 1.35
CA ASP A 12 -12.32 -16.51 2.70
C ASP A 12 -11.28 -17.52 3.17
N GLN A 13 -11.43 -18.81 2.79
CA GLN A 13 -10.46 -19.85 3.13
C GLN A 13 -9.12 -19.70 2.39
N ASN A 14 -9.15 -19.36 1.10
CA ASN A 14 -7.94 -19.13 0.32
C ASN A 14 -7.21 -17.86 0.79
N PHE A 15 -7.95 -16.79 1.08
CA PHE A 15 -7.40 -15.53 1.59
C PHE A 15 -6.80 -15.69 2.99
N THR A 16 -7.50 -16.41 3.88
CA THR A 16 -6.98 -16.76 5.21
C THR A 16 -5.72 -17.63 5.12
N SER A 17 -5.66 -18.55 4.16
CA SER A 17 -4.47 -19.38 3.94
C SER A 17 -3.29 -18.56 3.41
N LEU A 18 -3.55 -17.61 2.52
CA LEU A 18 -2.56 -16.64 2.04
C LEU A 18 -2.02 -15.80 3.21
N LEU A 19 -2.90 -15.24 4.05
CA LEU A 19 -2.53 -14.46 5.24
C LEU A 19 -1.75 -15.25 6.28
N LYS A 20 -1.93 -16.58 6.35
CA LYS A 20 -1.11 -17.45 7.20
C LYS A 20 0.28 -17.72 6.62
N THR A 21 0.48 -17.49 5.32
CA THR A 21 1.69 -17.86 4.58
C THR A 21 2.57 -16.64 4.28
N LEU A 22 1.97 -15.51 3.91
CA LEU A 22 2.68 -14.25 3.63
C LEU A 22 3.60 -13.75 4.76
N PRO A 23 3.19 -13.74 6.05
CA PRO A 23 4.06 -13.27 7.14
C PRO A 23 5.10 -14.30 7.61
N ARG A 24 5.26 -15.44 6.91
CA ARG A 24 6.26 -16.45 7.29
C ARG A 24 7.66 -16.14 6.77
N CYS A 25 7.76 -15.27 5.77
CA CYS A 25 9.04 -14.78 5.28
C CYS A 25 9.59 -13.72 6.23
N THR A 26 10.88 -13.81 6.54
CA THR A 26 11.60 -12.68 7.15
C THR A 26 11.62 -11.48 6.19
N PRO A 27 11.78 -10.24 6.69
CA PRO A 27 11.90 -9.06 5.82
C PRO A 27 12.99 -9.20 4.74
N SER A 28 14.09 -9.90 5.04
CA SER A 28 15.15 -10.21 4.07
C SER A 28 14.70 -11.16 2.96
N GLU A 29 13.98 -12.24 3.31
CA GLU A 29 13.44 -13.17 2.30
C GLU A 29 12.37 -12.51 1.46
N TRP A 30 11.54 -11.66 2.07
CA TRP A 30 10.54 -10.88 1.35
C TRP A 30 11.19 -9.94 0.33
N LYS A 31 12.21 -9.20 0.75
CA LYS A 31 12.98 -8.33 -0.13
C LYS A 31 13.60 -9.11 -1.30
N GLN A 32 14.25 -10.23 -1.00
CA GLN A 32 14.87 -11.08 -2.02
C GLN A 32 13.83 -11.58 -3.04
N LEU A 33 12.66 -12.05 -2.58
CA LEU A 33 11.58 -12.48 -3.47
C LEU A 33 11.09 -11.34 -4.37
N LEU A 34 10.93 -10.14 -3.84
CA LEU A 34 10.51 -8.99 -4.64
C LEU A 34 11.57 -8.56 -5.65
N GLU A 35 12.86 -8.64 -5.29
CA GLU A 35 13.97 -8.41 -6.21
C GLU A 35 13.98 -9.44 -7.34
N GLU A 36 13.85 -10.74 -7.04
CA GLU A 36 13.76 -11.81 -8.04
C GLU A 36 12.54 -11.63 -8.97
N LEU A 37 11.39 -11.21 -8.43
CA LEU A 37 10.20 -10.90 -9.22
C LEU A 37 10.42 -9.66 -10.10
N ALA A 38 11.03 -8.61 -9.57
CA ALA A 38 11.36 -7.39 -10.32
C ALA A 38 12.34 -7.66 -11.46
N GLU A 39 13.33 -8.54 -11.27
CA GLU A 39 14.24 -8.99 -12.33
C GLU A 39 13.49 -9.74 -13.43
N LYS A 40 12.52 -10.59 -13.07
CA LYS A 40 11.78 -11.43 -14.02
C LYS A 40 10.68 -10.69 -14.77
N PHE A 41 9.96 -9.79 -14.10
CA PHE A 41 8.73 -9.17 -14.61
C PHE A 41 8.80 -7.65 -14.75
N SER A 42 9.94 -7.01 -14.44
CA SER A 42 10.15 -5.57 -14.21
C SER A 42 9.68 -5.08 -12.83
N ALA A 43 10.45 -4.15 -12.25
CA ALA A 43 10.14 -3.51 -10.98
C ALA A 43 8.74 -2.86 -10.99
N LYS A 44 8.39 -2.18 -12.08
CA LYS A 44 7.08 -1.55 -12.27
C LYS A 44 5.92 -2.54 -12.19
N THR A 45 6.03 -3.67 -12.88
CA THR A 45 4.96 -4.68 -12.88
C THR A 45 4.86 -5.35 -11.52
N THR A 46 6.00 -5.68 -10.89
CA THR A 46 6.04 -6.25 -9.55
C THR A 46 5.40 -5.31 -8.52
N LEU A 47 5.73 -4.01 -8.59
CA LEU A 47 5.14 -2.99 -7.72
C LEU A 47 3.62 -2.91 -7.90
N ASN A 48 3.14 -2.76 -9.15
CA ASN A 48 1.71 -2.70 -9.44
C ASN A 48 0.93 -3.90 -8.88
N VAL A 49 1.44 -5.12 -9.10
CA VAL A 49 0.80 -6.34 -8.58
C VAL A 49 0.83 -6.36 -7.04
N LEU A 50 1.94 -5.94 -6.45
CA LEU A 50 2.07 -5.89 -4.99
C LEU A 50 1.10 -4.85 -4.39
N THR A 51 0.95 -3.69 -5.01
CA THR A 51 -0.03 -2.65 -4.67
C THR A 51 -1.45 -3.21 -4.72
N ASP A 52 -1.80 -3.94 -5.79
CA ASP A 52 -3.12 -4.58 -5.91
C ASP A 52 -3.37 -5.58 -4.78
N ILE A 53 -2.36 -6.40 -4.45
CA ILE A 53 -2.44 -7.32 -3.30
C ILE A 53 -2.64 -6.55 -2.00
N MET A 54 -1.91 -5.47 -1.76
CA MET A 54 -2.08 -4.66 -0.54
C MET A 54 -3.48 -4.06 -0.44
N CYS A 55 -4.03 -3.52 -1.52
CA CYS A 55 -5.40 -3.01 -1.55
C CYS A 55 -6.41 -4.11 -1.19
N LEU A 56 -6.28 -5.30 -1.78
CA LEU A 56 -7.16 -6.43 -1.48
C LEU A 56 -7.02 -6.92 -0.03
N LEU A 57 -5.81 -6.94 0.52
CA LEU A 57 -5.56 -7.29 1.91
C LEU A 57 -6.21 -6.27 2.87
N CYS A 58 -6.11 -4.99 2.55
CA CYS A 58 -6.73 -3.90 3.30
C CYS A 58 -8.27 -3.99 3.25
N ASP A 59 -8.86 -4.18 2.07
CA ASP A 59 -10.30 -4.37 1.90
C ASP A 59 -10.81 -5.60 2.66
N PHE A 60 -10.07 -6.71 2.61
CA PHE A 60 -10.38 -7.90 3.37
C PHE A 60 -10.40 -7.61 4.88
N ALA A 61 -9.40 -6.88 5.37
CA ALA A 61 -9.29 -6.52 6.78
C ALA A 61 -10.45 -5.63 7.25
N ASP A 62 -10.85 -4.65 6.45
CA ASP A 62 -11.96 -3.75 6.78
C ASP A 62 -13.30 -4.49 6.86
N ASN A 63 -13.48 -5.52 6.03
CA ASN A 63 -14.67 -6.37 6.07
C ASN A 63 -14.69 -7.36 7.25
N HIS A 64 -13.53 -7.79 7.75
CA HIS A 64 -13.41 -8.81 8.81
C HIS A 64 -13.11 -8.25 10.21
N SER A 65 -12.64 -6.99 10.31
CA SER A 65 -12.34 -6.30 11.57
C SER A 65 -13.57 -6.04 12.45
N LYS A 66 -14.79 -6.16 11.91
CA LYS A 66 -16.03 -6.05 12.68
C LYS A 66 -16.32 -7.26 13.57
N VAL A 67 -15.59 -8.37 13.42
CA VAL A 67 -15.85 -9.64 14.10
C VAL A 67 -14.70 -10.07 15.02
N ASP A 68 -13.46 -9.68 14.71
CA ASP A 68 -12.27 -10.21 15.40
C ASP A 68 -11.52 -9.17 16.26
N SER A 69 -10.97 -9.66 17.38
CA SER A 69 -10.07 -8.94 18.28
C SER A 69 -8.89 -8.29 17.52
N PRO A 70 -8.42 -7.10 17.93
CA PRO A 70 -7.27 -6.41 17.32
C PRO A 70 -5.96 -7.22 17.35
N ASN A 71 -5.92 -8.34 18.09
CA ASN A 71 -4.78 -9.27 18.16
C ASN A 71 -4.97 -10.53 17.29
N SER A 72 -5.89 -10.53 16.33
CA SER A 72 -6.05 -11.68 15.44
C SER A 72 -4.85 -11.82 14.50
N THR A 73 -4.42 -13.06 14.26
CA THR A 73 -3.30 -13.40 13.38
C THR A 73 -3.39 -12.76 11.97
N PRO A 74 -4.58 -12.63 11.34
CA PRO A 74 -4.74 -11.93 10.07
C PRO A 74 -4.32 -10.46 10.11
N LEU A 75 -4.63 -9.74 11.18
CA LEU A 75 -4.32 -8.31 11.32
C LEU A 75 -2.82 -8.06 11.41
N GLN A 76 -2.11 -8.87 12.21
CA GLN A 76 -0.66 -8.81 12.33
C GLN A 76 0.03 -9.14 11.00
N ALA A 77 -0.52 -10.08 10.23
CA ALA A 77 -0.01 -10.43 8.91
C ALA A 77 -0.13 -9.25 7.93
N ILE A 78 -1.26 -8.54 7.94
CA ILE A 78 -1.49 -7.38 7.07
C ILE A 78 -0.55 -6.23 7.44
N GLN A 79 -0.40 -5.94 8.74
CA GLN A 79 0.58 -4.95 9.22
C GLN A 79 1.99 -5.27 8.72
N PHE A 80 2.42 -6.53 8.89
CA PHE A 80 3.71 -6.99 8.38
C PHE A 80 3.85 -6.78 6.86
N CYS A 81 2.81 -7.11 6.09
CA CYS A 81 2.83 -6.91 4.64
C CYS A 81 2.95 -5.43 4.25
N LEU A 82 2.20 -4.55 4.90
CA LEU A 82 2.24 -3.10 4.64
C LEU A 82 3.60 -2.47 5.00
N GLN A 83 4.21 -2.89 6.11
CA GLN A 83 5.54 -2.44 6.51
C GLN A 83 6.60 -2.80 5.46
N ASN A 84 6.58 -4.05 4.98
CA ASN A 84 7.51 -4.51 3.97
C ASN A 84 7.24 -3.86 2.59
N TYR A 85 5.97 -3.63 2.25
CA TYR A 85 5.60 -2.85 1.07
C TYR A 85 6.19 -1.43 1.12
N GLY A 86 6.00 -0.73 2.24
CA GLY A 86 6.59 0.59 2.46
C GLY A 86 8.11 0.59 2.30
N ALA A 87 8.79 -0.39 2.90
CA ALA A 87 10.24 -0.53 2.78
C ALA A 87 10.69 -0.77 1.33
N PHE A 88 9.97 -1.61 0.58
CA PHE A 88 10.27 -1.89 -0.83
C PHE A 88 10.08 -0.63 -1.70
N THR A 89 8.96 0.06 -1.56
CA THR A 89 8.67 1.28 -2.33
C THR A 89 9.69 2.40 -2.09
N ALA A 90 10.19 2.55 -0.87
CA ALA A 90 11.23 3.51 -0.53
C ALA A 90 12.59 3.19 -1.18
N SER A 91 12.81 1.93 -1.56
CA SER A 91 14.06 1.46 -2.18
C SER A 91 14.03 1.38 -3.71
N ALA A 92 12.87 1.58 -4.36
CA ALA A 92 12.63 1.06 -5.70
C ALA A 92 12.97 1.98 -6.89
N PRO A 93 13.06 3.33 -6.77
CA PRO A 93 13.59 4.11 -7.90
C PRO A 93 14.45 5.35 -7.60
N ASP A 94 15.54 5.51 -8.36
CA ASP A 94 16.41 6.70 -8.37
C ASP A 94 15.88 7.84 -9.27
N ASN A 95 15.06 7.53 -10.28
CA ASN A 95 14.55 8.53 -11.22
C ASN A 95 13.17 9.07 -10.81
N ILE A 96 12.89 10.31 -11.19
CA ILE A 96 11.66 11.03 -10.79
C ILE A 96 10.39 10.35 -11.36
N SER A 97 10.44 9.84 -12.59
CA SER A 97 9.26 9.24 -13.24
C SER A 97 8.73 8.05 -12.44
N ASP A 98 9.63 7.14 -12.06
CA ASP A 98 9.26 5.94 -11.30
C ASP A 98 8.86 6.30 -9.86
N GLN A 99 9.45 7.34 -9.27
CA GLN A 99 9.03 7.84 -7.96
C GLN A 99 7.60 8.42 -7.97
N LEU A 100 7.19 9.08 -9.08
CA LEU A 100 5.82 9.56 -9.25
C LEU A 100 4.84 8.39 -9.37
N GLU A 101 5.23 7.29 -10.03
CA GLU A 101 4.43 6.06 -10.07
C GLU A 101 4.26 5.44 -8.68
N VAL A 102 5.35 5.31 -7.92
CA VAL A 102 5.32 4.85 -6.53
C VAL A 102 4.38 5.70 -5.66
N ILE A 103 4.42 7.02 -5.81
CA ILE A 103 3.51 7.93 -5.08
C ILE A 103 2.06 7.62 -5.41
N ASN A 104 1.73 7.42 -6.69
CA ASN A 104 0.38 7.06 -7.11
C ASN A 104 -0.06 5.71 -6.53
N ASP A 105 0.81 4.71 -6.53
CA ASP A 105 0.53 3.40 -5.96
C ASP A 105 0.33 3.44 -4.44
N ILE A 106 1.12 4.23 -3.72
CA ILE A 106 0.90 4.48 -2.30
C ILE A 106 -0.45 5.16 -2.09
N CYS A 107 -0.81 6.18 -2.89
CA CYS A 107 -2.12 6.82 -2.80
C CYS A 107 -3.26 5.84 -3.02
N ARG A 108 -3.10 4.86 -3.93
CA ARG A 108 -4.07 3.78 -4.13
C ARG A 108 -4.22 2.99 -2.84
N VAL A 109 -3.13 2.49 -2.24
CA VAL A 109 -3.19 1.73 -0.97
C VAL A 109 -3.83 2.54 0.16
N LEU A 110 -3.47 3.82 0.32
CA LEU A 110 -4.00 4.69 1.38
C LEU A 110 -5.53 4.82 1.35
N ARG A 111 -6.20 4.63 0.19
CA ARG A 111 -7.67 4.65 0.10
C ARG A 111 -8.33 3.46 0.76
N HIS A 112 -7.63 2.33 0.76
CA HIS A 112 -8.13 1.06 1.24
C HIS A 112 -7.69 0.81 2.69
N ILE A 113 -6.73 1.59 3.23
CA ILE A 113 -6.20 1.36 4.59
C ILE A 113 -7.34 1.39 5.63
N PRO A 114 -7.46 0.32 6.43
CA PRO A 114 -8.39 0.26 7.54
C PRO A 114 -8.14 1.36 8.56
N GLY A 115 -9.21 1.92 9.13
CA GLY A 115 -9.12 3.05 10.07
C GLY A 115 -8.25 2.78 11.31
N TYR A 116 -8.15 1.53 11.78
CA TYR A 116 -7.29 1.17 12.92
C TYR A 116 -5.80 1.05 12.55
N LEU A 117 -5.45 1.03 11.26
CA LEU A 117 -4.07 1.07 10.75
C LEU A 117 -3.66 2.47 10.27
N THR A 118 -4.60 3.43 10.20
CA THR A 118 -4.35 4.82 9.80
C THR A 118 -3.15 5.42 10.54
N ALA A 119 -3.18 5.41 11.88
CA ALA A 119 -2.19 6.10 12.71
C ALA A 119 -0.79 5.45 12.67
N THR A 120 -0.71 4.17 12.28
CA THR A 120 0.56 3.44 12.16
C THR A 120 0.98 3.33 10.71
N GLU A 121 0.48 2.33 9.99
CA GLU A 121 0.97 1.98 8.66
C GLU A 121 0.61 3.02 7.60
N GLY A 122 -0.58 3.64 7.70
CA GLY A 122 -0.96 4.72 6.80
C GLY A 122 -0.02 5.92 6.90
N MET A 123 0.29 6.36 8.12
CA MET A 123 1.25 7.43 8.35
C MET A 123 2.68 7.05 7.95
N CYS A 124 3.11 5.80 8.20
CA CYS A 124 4.42 5.30 7.75
C CYS A 124 4.57 5.40 6.22
N LEU A 125 3.55 5.00 5.46
CA LEU A 125 3.57 5.08 4.00
C LEU A 125 3.64 6.52 3.50
N ILE A 126 2.87 7.44 4.10
CA ILE A 126 2.96 8.88 3.77
C ILE A 126 4.37 9.40 4.07
N ASN A 127 4.94 9.03 5.21
CA ASN A 127 6.27 9.48 5.62
C ASN A 127 7.38 8.94 4.72
N ALA A 128 7.22 7.75 4.14
CA ALA A 128 8.15 7.16 3.20
C ALA A 128 8.19 7.88 1.84
N LEU A 129 7.19 8.70 1.49
CA LEU A 129 7.15 9.39 0.21
C LEU A 129 8.31 10.39 0.04
N PRO A 130 9.05 10.35 -1.08
CA PRO A 130 10.13 11.29 -1.36
C PRO A 130 9.60 12.71 -1.63
N GLU A 131 10.21 13.73 -1.04
CA GLU A 131 9.72 15.13 -1.11
C GLU A 131 9.85 15.75 -2.51
N LYS A 132 10.98 15.51 -3.18
CA LYS A 132 11.28 16.10 -4.50
C LYS A 132 10.20 15.80 -5.55
N PRO A 133 9.77 14.55 -5.79
CA PRO A 133 8.70 14.25 -6.75
C PRO A 133 7.34 14.84 -6.34
N LEU A 134 7.05 14.98 -5.04
CA LEU A 134 5.78 15.59 -4.57
C LEU A 134 5.63 17.05 -5.01
N GLN A 135 6.74 17.77 -5.25
CA GLN A 135 6.71 19.14 -5.76
C GLN A 135 6.04 19.25 -7.12
N PHE A 136 6.25 18.26 -8.00
CA PHE A 136 5.68 18.26 -9.34
C PHE A 136 4.18 17.92 -9.34
N LEU A 137 3.70 17.33 -8.24
CA LEU A 137 2.31 16.87 -8.11
C LEU A 137 1.39 17.88 -7.41
N ALA A 138 1.93 18.93 -6.80
CA ALA A 138 1.14 19.86 -6.01
C ALA A 138 0.09 20.63 -6.81
N ALA A 139 0.31 20.84 -8.10
CA ALA A 139 -0.63 21.46 -9.02
C ALA A 139 -1.29 20.46 -9.98
N ASP A 140 -1.02 19.17 -9.85
CA ASP A 140 -1.62 18.14 -10.70
C ASP A 140 -3.04 17.83 -10.23
N GLU A 141 -4.03 18.27 -11.01
CA GLU A 141 -5.46 18.04 -10.71
C GLU A 141 -5.82 16.56 -10.59
N GLN A 142 -5.19 15.68 -11.38
CA GLN A 142 -5.46 14.24 -11.30
C GLN A 142 -4.95 13.69 -9.97
N PHE A 143 -3.76 14.09 -9.55
CA PHE A 143 -3.20 13.71 -8.26
C PHE A 143 -4.00 14.28 -7.08
N ILE A 144 -4.44 15.54 -7.15
CA ILE A 144 -5.30 16.14 -6.12
C ILE A 144 -6.61 15.35 -5.98
N ASN A 145 -7.23 15.00 -7.10
CA ASN A 145 -8.41 14.12 -7.10
C ASN A 145 -8.09 12.76 -6.45
N GLN A 146 -6.89 12.23 -6.67
CA GLN A 146 -6.47 10.99 -6.05
C GLN A 146 -6.38 11.09 -4.52
N ILE A 147 -5.92 12.22 -3.98
CA ILE A 147 -5.88 12.50 -2.53
C ILE A 147 -7.29 12.62 -1.94
N ILE A 148 -8.21 13.29 -2.66
CA ILE A 148 -9.59 13.51 -2.19
C ILE A 148 -10.33 12.17 -1.96
N LEU A 149 -10.01 11.17 -2.79
CA LEU A 149 -10.57 9.81 -2.71
C LEU A 149 -10.08 8.99 -1.51
N ILE A 150 -9.09 9.47 -0.75
CA ILE A 150 -8.69 8.82 0.51
C ILE A 150 -9.80 9.04 1.54
N SER A 151 -10.44 7.94 1.94
CA SER A 151 -11.59 7.93 2.85
C SER A 151 -11.24 8.54 4.21
N ASP A 152 -10.08 8.17 4.75
CA ASP A 152 -9.61 8.64 6.04
C ASP A 152 -9.19 10.11 5.99
N LYS A 153 -9.74 10.91 6.92
CA LYS A 153 -9.48 12.36 6.97
C LYS A 153 -8.05 12.68 7.41
N GLU A 154 -7.49 11.93 8.35
CA GLU A 154 -6.16 12.18 8.89
C GLU A 154 -5.09 11.90 7.83
N LEU A 155 -5.19 10.76 7.13
CA LEU A 155 -4.28 10.41 6.04
C LEU A 155 -4.34 11.43 4.90
N ARG A 156 -5.56 11.82 4.50
CA ARG A 156 -5.76 12.84 3.47
C ARG A 156 -5.14 14.17 3.86
N GLN A 157 -5.32 14.61 5.10
CA GLN A 157 -4.74 15.86 5.60
C GLN A 157 -3.21 15.78 5.68
N ALA A 158 -2.66 14.68 6.20
CA ALA A 158 -1.23 14.48 6.32
C ALA A 158 -0.54 14.47 4.95
N LEU A 159 -1.12 13.76 3.97
CA LEU A 159 -0.59 13.73 2.61
C LEU A 159 -0.67 15.11 1.94
N ALA A 160 -1.82 15.78 2.03
CA ALA A 160 -1.97 17.13 1.48
C ALA A 160 -0.97 18.12 2.10
N GLN A 161 -0.79 18.09 3.42
CA GLN A 161 0.21 18.93 4.10
C GLN A 161 1.63 18.62 3.62
N LYS A 162 1.99 17.34 3.46
CA LYS A 162 3.32 16.95 2.97
C LYS A 162 3.58 17.46 1.55
N VAL A 163 2.58 17.39 0.66
CA VAL A 163 2.67 17.92 -0.71
C VAL A 163 2.84 19.44 -0.70
N LEU A 164 2.03 20.16 0.08
CA LEU A 164 2.13 21.62 0.20
C LEU A 164 3.48 22.06 0.77
N ALA A 165 3.94 21.41 1.83
CA ALA A 165 5.23 21.71 2.46
C ALA A 165 6.42 21.43 1.53
N SER A 166 6.32 20.40 0.68
CA SER A 166 7.35 20.10 -0.32
C SER A 166 7.47 21.21 -1.35
N SER A 167 6.35 21.86 -1.70
CA SER A 167 6.29 22.91 -2.73
C SER A 167 6.84 24.26 -2.27
N GLN A 168 6.73 24.58 -0.97
CA GLN A 168 7.17 25.86 -0.40
C GLN A 168 8.69 25.97 -0.19
N ARG A 169 9.47 24.88 -0.30
CA ARG A 169 10.93 24.90 -0.03
C ARG A 169 11.80 25.42 -1.20
N ASN A 170 11.18 25.87 -2.29
CA ASN A 170 11.85 26.41 -3.48
C ASN A 170 11.54 27.90 -3.75
N GLU A 171 10.81 28.56 -2.85
CA GLU A 171 10.67 30.03 -2.79
C GLU A 171 11.66 30.62 -1.79
#